data_AF-A0A7Z0TZD1-F1
#
_entry.id   AF-A0A7Z0TZD1-F1
#
_cell.length_a   1.000
_cell.length_b   1.000
_cell.length_c   1.000
_cell.angle_alpha   90.00
_cell.angle_beta   90.00
_cell.angle_gamma   90.00
#
_symmetry.space_group_name_H-M   'P 1'
#
loop_
_entity.id
_entity.type
_entity.pdbx_description
1 polymer ?
#
loop_
_entity_poly.entity_id
_entity_poly.type
_entity_poly.pdbx_seq_one_letter_code
_entity_poly.pdbx_strand_id
1 'polypeptide(L)'
;MTRASPHFARRVRLRDAFVLAIAIALAPLAAPVRAQHYVVEWPAARQHLLEGRYTGHVRDESRRERSCEFQAADLLIERDRQYVISLECDDGTERLRTIRGHWWIDEIAGSCLILVGPDASSANDDHRYGFRIHGDAHALHQDGGRCQSADERDAGMVLTRLEVTGGD
;
A
#
# COMPACT_ATOMS: atom_id res chain seq x y z
N MET A 1 -66.97 -38.34 -14.76
CA MET A 1 -68.42 -38.41 -14.43
C MET A 1 -68.58 -38.16 -12.94
N THR A 2 -69.50 -37.40 -12.34
CA THR A 2 -70.49 -36.38 -12.73
C THR A 2 -71.06 -35.89 -11.39
N ARG A 3 -71.17 -34.55 -11.18
CA ARG A 3 -72.11 -33.84 -10.26
C ARG A 3 -71.98 -34.10 -8.74
N ALA A 4 -72.38 -33.22 -7.81
CA ALA A 4 -73.02 -31.89 -7.85
C ALA A 4 -72.82 -31.19 -6.49
N SER A 5 -72.85 -29.86 -6.50
CA SER A 5 -73.07 -28.99 -5.33
C SER A 5 -74.50 -29.15 -4.76
N PRO A 6 -74.76 -28.71 -3.51
CA PRO A 6 -75.37 -27.38 -3.39
C PRO A 6 -74.97 -26.54 -2.16
N HIS A 7 -75.08 -25.23 -2.42
CA HIS A 7 -75.37 -24.08 -1.56
C HIS A 7 -75.77 -24.30 -0.09
N PHE A 8 -75.19 -23.50 0.81
CA PHE A 8 -75.97 -22.53 1.61
C PHE A 8 -75.10 -21.40 2.16
N ALA A 9 -75.64 -20.19 2.08
CA ALA A 9 -75.00 -18.93 2.46
C ALA A 9 -75.14 -18.65 3.96
N ARG A 10 -74.18 -17.92 4.54
CA ARG A 10 -74.53 -16.81 5.45
C ARG A 10 -73.39 -15.81 5.61
N ARG A 11 -73.75 -14.56 5.37
CA ARG A 11 -72.99 -13.34 5.62
C ARG A 11 -72.91 -13.11 7.13
N VAL A 12 -71.74 -12.73 7.64
CA VAL A 12 -71.63 -11.73 8.71
C VAL A 12 -70.41 -10.86 8.42
N ARG A 13 -70.68 -9.56 8.25
CA ARG A 13 -69.70 -8.47 8.22
C ARG A 13 -69.23 -8.21 9.66
N LEU A 14 -67.97 -7.91 9.86
CA LEU A 14 -67.47 -6.91 10.82
C LEU A 14 -65.96 -6.77 10.50
N ARG A 15 -65.57 -5.67 9.84
CA ARG A 15 -64.91 -4.54 10.51
C ARG A 15 -63.77 -5.03 11.39
N ASP A 16 -62.55 -4.96 10.87
CA ASP A 16 -61.51 -4.18 11.55
C ASP A 16 -60.41 -3.82 10.54
N ALA A 17 -60.38 -2.54 10.23
CA ALA A 17 -59.33 -1.91 9.47
C ALA A 17 -58.11 -1.78 10.40
N PHE A 18 -57.20 -2.75 10.33
CA PHE A 18 -55.87 -2.57 10.90
C PHE A 18 -55.04 -1.76 9.90
N VAL A 19 -55.03 -0.44 10.08
CA VAL A 19 -54.09 0.46 9.41
C VAL A 19 -52.72 0.16 9.99
N LEU A 20 -51.95 -0.68 9.29
CA LEU A 20 -50.54 -0.87 9.56
C LEU A 20 -49.81 0.39 9.08
N ALA A 21 -49.57 1.33 10.00
CA ALA A 21 -48.69 2.46 9.74
C ALA A 21 -47.27 1.93 9.60
N ILE A 22 -46.81 1.75 8.35
CA ILE A 22 -45.41 1.49 8.03
C ILE A 22 -44.65 2.79 8.28
N ALA A 23 -43.97 2.88 9.43
CA ALA A 23 -42.98 3.91 9.67
C ALA A 23 -41.79 3.65 8.73
N ILE A 24 -41.72 4.38 7.62
CA ILE A 24 -40.52 4.42 6.77
C ILE A 24 -39.45 5.18 7.59
N ALA A 25 -38.59 4.43 8.26
CA ALA A 25 -37.37 4.98 8.82
C ALA A 25 -36.50 5.47 7.65
N LEU A 26 -36.48 6.78 7.43
CA LEU A 26 -35.48 7.45 6.61
C LEU A 26 -34.14 7.29 7.31
N ALA A 27 -33.45 6.17 7.05
CA ALA A 27 -32.05 6.05 7.38
C ALA A 27 -31.31 7.13 6.57
N PRO A 28 -30.55 8.04 7.21
CA PRO A 28 -29.69 8.93 6.45
C PRO A 28 -28.70 8.05 5.70
N LEU A 29 -28.77 8.09 4.37
CA LEU A 29 -27.67 7.66 3.50
C LEU A 29 -26.49 8.57 3.85
N ALA A 30 -25.68 8.16 4.83
CA ALA A 30 -24.35 8.68 4.99
C ALA A 30 -23.64 8.36 3.68
N ALA A 31 -23.53 9.36 2.80
CA ALA A 31 -22.71 9.25 1.62
C ALA A 31 -21.33 8.76 2.09
N PRO A 32 -20.72 7.76 1.43
CA PRO A 32 -19.37 7.37 1.77
C PRO A 32 -18.51 8.63 1.69
N VAL A 33 -17.92 9.03 2.82
CA VAL A 33 -16.86 10.02 2.83
C VAL A 33 -15.80 9.46 1.90
N ARG A 34 -15.75 9.97 0.66
CA ARG A 34 -14.59 9.75 -0.19
C ARG A 34 -13.43 10.31 0.60
N ALA A 35 -12.59 9.40 1.14
CA ALA A 35 -11.30 9.78 1.66
C ALA A 35 -10.64 10.60 0.55
N GLN A 36 -10.52 11.91 0.78
CA GLN A 36 -9.70 12.73 -0.08
C GLN A 36 -8.30 12.19 0.12
N HIS A 37 -7.82 11.37 -0.82
CA HIS A 37 -6.42 11.06 -0.94
C HIS A 37 -5.73 12.38 -1.27
N TYR A 38 -5.41 13.17 -0.24
CA TYR A 38 -4.44 14.23 -0.35
C TYR A 38 -3.16 13.52 -0.78
N VAL A 39 -2.81 13.65 -2.05
CA VAL A 39 -1.49 13.27 -2.54
C VAL A 39 -0.55 14.22 -1.82
N VAL A 40 -0.01 13.75 -0.70
CA VAL A 40 1.02 14.48 0.03
C VAL A 40 2.25 14.39 -0.86
N GLU A 41 2.55 15.49 -1.55
CA GLU A 41 3.83 15.67 -2.22
C GLU A 41 4.91 15.83 -1.15
N TRP A 42 5.96 15.02 -1.21
CA TRP A 42 7.12 15.10 -0.34
C TRP A 42 7.95 16.28 -0.81
N PRO A 43 7.93 17.39 -0.06
CA PRO A 43 8.40 18.66 -0.62
C PRO A 43 9.92 18.62 -0.80
N ALA A 44 10.42 19.28 -1.85
CA ALA A 44 11.85 19.41 -2.11
C ALA A 44 12.63 19.90 -0.87
N ALA A 45 12.03 20.83 -0.10
CA ALA A 45 12.59 21.33 1.15
C ALA A 45 12.83 20.26 2.22
N ARG A 46 12.13 19.12 2.18
CA ARG A 46 12.27 17.99 3.12
C ARG A 46 13.05 16.81 2.53
N GLN A 47 13.51 16.88 1.28
CA GLN A 47 14.29 15.78 0.68
C GLN A 47 15.61 15.51 1.43
N HIS A 48 16.21 16.55 2.03
CA HIS A 48 17.41 16.38 2.86
C HIS A 48 17.16 15.48 4.08
N LEU A 49 15.92 15.36 4.55
CA LEU A 49 15.57 14.46 5.65
C LEU A 49 15.67 12.99 5.26
N LEU A 50 15.76 12.64 3.96
CA LEU A 50 15.90 11.25 3.52
C LEU A 50 17.32 10.70 3.74
N GLU A 51 18.32 11.57 3.81
CA GLU A 51 19.73 11.20 4.06
C GLU A 51 19.82 10.41 5.38
N GLY A 52 20.46 9.24 5.34
CA GLY A 52 20.58 8.38 6.50
C GLY A 52 20.66 6.90 6.14
N ARG A 53 20.84 6.08 7.18
CA ARG A 53 20.87 4.62 7.06
C ARG A 53 19.56 4.02 7.52
N TYR A 54 19.06 3.02 6.81
CA TYR A 54 17.81 2.33 7.07
C TYR A 54 18.04 0.83 7.02
N THR A 55 17.34 0.10 7.87
CA THR A 55 17.41 -1.37 7.90
C THR A 55 16.01 -1.97 7.99
N GLY A 56 15.84 -3.16 7.41
CA GLY A 56 14.59 -3.88 7.48
C GLY A 56 14.54 -4.98 6.44
N HIS A 57 13.34 -5.23 5.90
CA HIS A 57 13.16 -6.22 4.83
C HIS A 57 12.57 -5.55 3.60
N VAL A 58 12.97 -6.07 2.44
CA VAL A 58 12.42 -5.71 1.13
C VAL A 58 12.04 -6.98 0.38
N ARG A 59 11.18 -6.80 -0.60
CA ARG A 59 10.81 -7.81 -1.58
C ARG A 59 11.37 -7.46 -2.96
N ASP A 60 11.95 -8.42 -3.64
CA ASP A 60 12.37 -8.29 -5.04
C ASP A 60 11.25 -8.84 -5.95
N GLU A 61 10.46 -7.93 -6.52
CA GLU A 61 9.33 -8.29 -7.38
C GLU A 61 9.75 -9.14 -8.59
N SER A 62 10.98 -8.99 -9.09
CA SER A 62 11.49 -9.78 -10.22
C SER A 62 11.65 -11.27 -9.87
N ARG A 63 11.62 -11.60 -8.58
CA ARG A 63 11.75 -12.93 -8.01
C ARG A 63 10.46 -13.47 -7.40
N ARG A 64 9.31 -12.91 -7.77
CA ARG A 64 7.99 -13.39 -7.34
C ARG A 64 7.89 -14.92 -7.38
N GLU A 65 7.54 -15.52 -6.25
CA GLU A 65 7.33 -16.96 -6.07
C GLU A 65 8.58 -17.81 -6.34
N ARG A 66 9.77 -17.21 -6.19
CA ARG A 66 11.08 -17.86 -6.31
C ARG A 66 11.88 -17.72 -5.01
N SER A 67 12.99 -18.44 -4.91
CA SER A 67 13.94 -18.30 -3.81
C SER A 67 14.45 -16.86 -3.70
N CYS A 68 14.65 -16.40 -2.46
CA CYS A 68 15.10 -15.03 -2.18
C CYS A 68 14.20 -13.93 -2.77
N GLU A 69 12.89 -14.14 -2.79
CA GLU A 69 11.90 -13.06 -3.01
C GLU A 69 12.01 -12.01 -1.90
N PHE A 70 12.15 -12.44 -0.65
CA PHE A 70 12.30 -11.59 0.53
C PHE A 70 13.76 -11.52 0.98
N GLN A 71 14.22 -10.33 1.30
CA GLN A 71 15.61 -10.04 1.63
C GLN A 71 15.69 -9.06 2.81
N ALA A 72 16.56 -9.36 3.77
CA ALA A 72 17.08 -8.38 4.70
C ALA A 72 17.87 -7.31 3.93
N ALA A 73 17.65 -6.05 4.29
CA ALA A 73 18.19 -4.90 3.60
C ALA A 73 18.84 -3.90 4.55
N ASP A 74 19.98 -3.38 4.12
CA ASP A 74 20.70 -2.27 4.74
C ASP A 74 20.92 -1.20 3.67
N LEU A 75 20.16 -0.12 3.76
CA LEU A 75 20.11 0.97 2.80
C LEU A 75 20.76 2.23 3.38
N LEU A 76 21.75 2.77 2.68
CA LEU A 76 22.30 4.09 2.91
C LEU A 76 21.80 5.05 1.81
N ILE A 77 21.11 6.11 2.20
CA ILE A 77 20.73 7.22 1.32
C ILE A 77 21.69 8.37 1.55
N GLU A 78 22.31 8.83 0.48
CA GLU A 78 23.29 9.92 0.48
C GLU A 78 22.68 11.23 -0.04
N ARG A 79 23.27 12.36 0.35
CA ARG A 79 22.77 13.71 0.07
C ARG A 79 22.79 14.07 -1.42
N ASP A 80 23.68 13.46 -2.20
CA ASP A 80 23.92 13.73 -3.61
C ASP A 80 23.04 12.88 -4.56
N ARG A 81 21.90 12.42 -4.05
CA ARG A 81 20.97 11.53 -4.76
C ARG A 81 21.55 10.16 -5.09
N GLN A 82 22.58 9.73 -4.35
CA GLN A 82 23.10 8.36 -4.43
C GLN A 82 22.53 7.51 -3.31
N TYR A 83 22.55 6.19 -3.54
CA TYR A 83 22.30 5.22 -2.49
C TYR A 83 23.21 4.01 -2.64
N VAL A 84 23.39 3.30 -1.52
CA VAL A 84 23.98 1.97 -1.46
C VAL A 84 23.02 1.07 -0.70
N ILE A 85 22.63 -0.06 -1.27
CA ILE A 85 21.82 -1.07 -0.58
C ILE A 85 22.54 -2.42 -0.57
N SER A 86 22.71 -2.99 0.61
CA SER A 86 23.17 -4.35 0.81
C SER A 86 21.96 -5.25 1.11
N LEU A 87 21.91 -6.40 0.43
CA LEU A 87 20.79 -7.33 0.44
C LEU A 87 21.27 -8.74 0.78
N GLU A 88 20.58 -9.39 1.69
CA GLU A 88 20.81 -10.78 2.08
C GLU A 88 19.50 -11.55 2.03
N CYS A 89 19.51 -12.73 1.42
CA CYS A 89 18.33 -13.57 1.35
C CYS A 89 18.04 -14.19 2.72
N ASP A 90 16.80 -14.13 3.18
CA ASP A 90 16.41 -14.65 4.50
C ASP A 90 16.65 -16.17 4.64
N ASP A 91 16.63 -16.88 3.52
CA ASP A 91 16.89 -18.33 3.44
C ASP A 91 18.39 -18.68 3.39
N GLY A 92 19.28 -17.68 3.40
CA GLY A 92 20.73 -17.85 3.30
C GLY A 92 21.21 -18.47 1.98
N THR A 93 20.34 -18.58 0.98
CA THR A 93 20.63 -19.31 -0.27
C THR A 93 21.56 -18.54 -1.20
N GLU A 94 21.62 -17.21 -1.09
CA GLU A 94 22.53 -16.37 -1.87
C GLU A 94 23.42 -15.51 -0.99
N ARG A 95 24.56 -15.13 -1.56
CA ARG A 95 25.53 -14.24 -0.91
C ARG A 95 25.01 -12.82 -0.88
N LEU A 96 25.46 -12.08 0.13
CA LEU A 96 25.28 -10.63 0.26
C LEU A 96 25.55 -9.93 -1.08
N ARG A 97 24.52 -9.25 -1.59
CA ARG A 97 24.59 -8.44 -2.81
C ARG A 97 24.57 -6.98 -2.46
N THR A 98 25.48 -6.19 -3.01
CA THR A 98 25.48 -4.74 -2.83
C THR A 98 25.19 -4.05 -4.15
N ILE A 99 24.21 -3.15 -4.16
CA ILE A 99 23.80 -2.36 -5.30
C ILE A 99 24.05 -0.89 -4.98
N ARG A 100 24.50 -0.14 -5.98
CA ARG A 100 24.64 1.31 -5.93
C ARG A 100 23.83 1.92 -7.06
N GLY A 101 23.27 3.09 -6.83
CA GLY A 101 22.51 3.78 -7.86
C GLY A 101 22.07 5.15 -7.43
N HIS A 102 20.99 5.62 -8.07
CA HIS A 102 20.42 6.93 -7.81
C HIS A 102 18.99 6.82 -7.31
N TRP A 103 18.54 7.85 -6.60
CA TRP A 103 17.16 7.94 -6.16
C TRP A 103 16.49 9.23 -6.62
N TRP A 104 15.17 9.18 -6.76
CA TRP A 104 14.32 10.34 -6.99
C TRP A 104 12.98 10.17 -6.26
N ILE A 105 12.22 11.26 -6.19
CA ILE A 105 10.84 11.25 -5.73
C ILE A 105 9.94 11.28 -6.96
N ASP A 106 8.99 10.36 -7.07
CA ASP A 106 7.95 10.46 -8.09
C ASP A 106 7.01 11.62 -7.74
N GLU A 107 7.07 12.69 -8.55
CA GLU A 107 6.26 13.89 -8.42
C GLU A 107 4.76 13.61 -8.68
N ILE A 108 4.43 12.58 -9.46
CA ILE A 108 3.03 12.26 -9.82
C ILE A 108 2.32 11.53 -8.68
N ALA A 109 3.00 10.60 -8.01
CA ALA A 109 2.50 9.94 -6.80
C ALA A 109 2.84 10.68 -5.50
N GLY A 110 3.60 11.78 -5.61
CA GLY A 110 3.90 12.78 -4.59
C GLY A 110 4.85 12.32 -3.48
N SER A 111 4.77 11.09 -2.99
CA SER A 111 5.41 10.67 -1.72
C SER A 111 6.19 9.37 -1.84
N CYS A 112 6.63 9.06 -3.07
CA CYS A 112 7.33 7.82 -3.36
C CYS A 112 8.81 8.06 -3.62
N LEU A 113 9.67 7.51 -2.77
CA LEU A 113 11.10 7.34 -3.03
C LEU A 113 11.31 6.16 -3.96
N ILE A 114 11.94 6.40 -5.11
CA ILE A 114 12.31 5.37 -6.07
C ILE A 114 13.82 5.16 -6.02
N LEU A 115 14.24 3.90 -5.88
CA LEU A 115 15.62 3.46 -6.04
C LEU A 115 15.82 2.87 -7.43
N VAL A 116 16.81 3.40 -8.13
CA VAL A 116 17.07 3.13 -9.52
C VAL A 116 18.44 2.49 -9.65
N GLY A 117 18.56 1.47 -10.49
CA GLY A 117 19.85 0.82 -10.72
C GLY A 117 20.90 1.76 -11.37
N PRO A 118 22.18 1.36 -11.34
CA PRO A 118 23.27 2.18 -11.87
C PRO A 118 23.22 2.35 -13.39
N ASP A 119 22.58 1.41 -14.09
CA ASP A 119 22.50 1.37 -15.55
C ASP A 119 21.18 1.94 -16.10
N ALA A 120 20.38 2.60 -15.27
CA ALA A 120 19.14 3.18 -15.71
C ALA A 120 19.38 4.34 -16.69
N SER A 121 18.53 4.39 -17.71
CA SER A 121 18.55 5.43 -18.73
C SER A 121 17.13 5.75 -19.16
N SER A 122 16.95 6.80 -19.96
CA SER A 122 15.64 7.11 -20.54
C SER A 122 15.04 5.98 -21.38
N ALA A 123 15.83 4.98 -21.78
CA ALA A 123 15.40 3.82 -22.55
C ALA A 123 15.33 2.53 -21.73
N ASN A 124 15.90 2.50 -20.51
CA ASN A 124 15.90 1.32 -19.65
C ASN A 124 15.48 1.68 -18.25
N ASP A 125 14.33 1.16 -17.87
CA ASP A 125 13.62 1.58 -16.69
C ASP A 125 13.92 0.63 -15.53
N ASP A 126 15.16 0.67 -15.03
CA ASP A 126 15.67 -0.19 -13.94
C ASP A 126 15.23 0.34 -12.56
N HIS A 127 13.93 0.58 -12.41
CA HIS A 127 13.29 0.82 -11.13
C HIS A 127 13.30 -0.47 -10.32
N ARG A 128 14.05 -0.49 -9.20
CA ARG A 128 14.20 -1.70 -8.39
C ARG A 128 13.26 -1.72 -7.21
N TYR A 129 13.15 -0.59 -6.52
CA TYR A 129 12.35 -0.47 -5.31
C TYR A 129 11.67 0.89 -5.26
N GLY A 130 10.39 0.90 -4.91
CA GLY A 130 9.64 2.10 -4.57
C GLY A 130 9.17 2.04 -3.12
N PHE A 131 9.29 3.16 -2.41
CA PHE A 131 8.93 3.28 -1.01
C PHE A 131 8.07 4.51 -0.75
N ARG A 132 6.96 4.32 -0.05
CA ARG A 132 6.21 5.41 0.59
C ARG A 132 7.00 5.93 1.79
N ILE A 133 7.19 7.24 1.83
CA ILE A 133 7.91 7.90 2.92
C ILE A 133 6.92 8.20 4.05
N HIS A 134 7.22 7.73 5.27
CA HIS A 134 6.39 7.97 6.45
C HIS A 134 7.08 8.87 7.49
N GLY A 135 6.31 9.79 8.07
CA GLY A 135 6.77 10.75 9.08
C GLY A 135 7.75 11.78 8.52
N ASP A 136 8.86 12.01 9.21
CA ASP A 136 10.04 12.76 8.76
C ASP A 136 11.12 11.82 8.19
N ALA A 137 10.70 10.90 7.32
CA ALA A 137 11.55 9.82 6.79
C ALA A 137 12.12 8.90 7.88
N HIS A 138 11.32 8.63 8.92
CA HIS A 138 11.66 7.63 9.94
C HIS A 138 11.46 6.20 9.43
N ALA A 139 10.54 6.01 8.48
CA ALA A 139 10.26 4.72 7.88
C ALA A 139 9.96 4.84 6.37
N LEU A 140 10.38 3.82 5.63
CA LEU A 140 10.15 3.65 4.21
C LEU A 140 9.37 2.35 4.00
N HIS A 141 8.11 2.47 3.61
CA HIS A 141 7.24 1.31 3.38
C HIS A 141 7.28 0.95 1.90
N GLN A 142 7.65 -0.29 1.57
CA GLN A 142 7.71 -0.70 0.18
C GLN A 142 6.32 -0.66 -0.46
N ASP A 143 6.24 -0.09 -1.66
CA ASP A 143 5.00 0.09 -2.43
C ASP A 143 5.16 -0.47 -3.87
N GLY A 144 5.95 -1.53 -3.98
CA GLY A 144 6.38 -2.13 -5.25
C GLY A 144 7.46 -1.31 -5.98
N GLY A 145 7.95 -1.77 -7.14
CA GLY A 145 9.10 -1.16 -7.83
C GLY A 145 8.91 0.31 -8.25
N ARG A 146 7.66 0.75 -8.42
CA ARG A 146 7.30 2.12 -8.85
C ARG A 146 6.24 2.81 -7.99
N CYS A 147 5.99 2.34 -6.76
CA CYS A 147 4.87 2.84 -5.94
C CYS A 147 3.48 2.73 -6.58
N GLN A 148 3.30 1.71 -7.43
CA GLN A 148 2.06 1.45 -8.17
C GLN A 148 1.72 -0.05 -8.23
N SER A 149 2.52 -0.90 -7.60
CA SER A 149 2.46 -2.36 -7.77
C SER A 149 2.47 -3.14 -6.46
N ALA A 150 2.28 -2.47 -5.32
CA ALA A 150 2.18 -3.17 -4.05
C ALA A 150 1.01 -4.15 -4.04
N ASP A 151 1.26 -5.32 -3.47
CA ASP A 151 0.25 -6.32 -3.12
C ASP A 151 0.35 -6.69 -1.63
N GLU A 152 -0.50 -7.60 -1.16
CA GLU A 152 -0.54 -7.97 0.27
C GLU A 152 0.77 -8.57 0.77
N ARG A 153 1.69 -8.98 -0.11
CA ARG A 153 2.99 -9.55 0.28
C ARG A 153 4.05 -8.50 0.54
N ASP A 154 3.80 -7.25 0.13
CA ASP A 154 4.61 -6.10 0.56
C ASP A 154 4.21 -5.64 1.97
N ALA A 155 3.12 -6.20 2.54
CA ALA A 155 2.72 -5.93 3.91
C ALA A 155 3.82 -6.37 4.88
N GLY A 156 4.47 -5.39 5.50
CA GLY A 156 5.57 -5.61 6.44
C GLY A 156 6.96 -5.40 5.84
N MET A 157 7.08 -5.12 4.54
CA MET A 157 8.33 -4.70 3.92
C MET A 157 8.58 -3.23 4.25
N VAL A 158 9.28 -3.00 5.36
CA VAL A 158 9.55 -1.67 5.91
C VAL A 158 11.03 -1.54 6.22
N LEU A 159 11.63 -0.44 5.77
CA LEU A 159 12.95 -0.01 6.21
C LEU A 159 12.80 1.08 7.25
N THR A 160 13.37 0.86 8.42
CA THR A 160 13.34 1.82 9.53
C THR A 160 14.69 2.53 9.60
N ARG A 161 14.67 3.84 9.76
CA ARG A 161 15.87 4.66 9.94
C ARG A 161 16.61 4.21 11.20
N LEU A 162 17.91 4.01 11.07
CA LEU A 162 18.79 3.86 12.23
C LEU A 162 19.06 5.25 12.79
N GLU A 163 18.65 5.47 14.03
CA GLU A 163 19.03 6.66 14.78
C GLU A 163 20.55 6.68 14.91
N VAL A 164 21.19 7.75 14.44
CA VAL A 164 22.60 7.99 14.71
C VAL A 164 22.67 8.29 16.21
N THR A 165 23.04 7.30 17.01
CA THR A 165 23.40 7.52 18.41
C THR A 165 24.63 8.42 18.38
N GLY A 166 24.41 9.71 18.60
CA GLY A 166 25.47 10.69 18.74
C GLY A 166 26.43 10.22 19.81
N GLY A 167 27.63 9.83 19.40
CA GLY A 167 28.76 9.77 20.30
C GLY A 167 29.12 11.21 20.66
N ASP A 168 28.74 11.61 21.86
CA ASP A 168 29.22 12.84 22.53
C ASP A 168 30.76 12.85 22.62
#